data_AF-G0J512-F1
#
_entry.id   AF-G0J512-F1
#
_cell.length_a   1.000
_cell.length_b   1.000
_cell.length_c   1.000
_cell.angle_alpha   90.00
_cell.angle_beta   90.00
_cell.angle_gamma   90.00
#
_symmetry.space_group_name_H-M   'P 1'
#
loop_
_entity.id
_entity.type
_entity.pdbx_description
1 polymer ?
#
loop_
_entity_poly.entity_id
_entity_poly.type
_entity_poly.pdbx_seq_one_letter_code
_entity_poly.pdbx_strand_id
1 'polypeptide(L)'
;MRMKRKNYINHLFNKKLLAAGLMLFMTSCDLFKMKNEEEDPDNLIIATVGNANLYHTDIDHLSKEMSPDLDSAELVNRYIQSWVKKQLVIKEASQNLTINEAEINRKLLDYRYALIAYEYEKNYVEEELNKEVTQAEIEEYYQNNNKNFALKEIIVRTNFVKLEKDLPQRRQLERLLNSDEESKKQELKDFAIRYANNYFMEDSTWINFEDIILNTPLTQNNNHVQLIRNEKLIHVDDETYAYYFKILEYRLQDQVPPLEFVKDEISKIIVNKRRAEIAEKLKRDIYNNALKNNEFTIYE
;
A
#
# COMPACT_ATOMS: atom_id res chain seq x y z
N MET A 1 78.42 -79.34 5.12
CA MET A 1 78.08 -79.42 6.56
C MET A 1 76.67 -78.88 6.75
N ARG A 2 75.78 -79.73 7.29
CA ARG A 2 74.38 -79.50 7.75
C ARG A 2 73.29 -79.02 6.77
N MET A 3 72.45 -79.99 6.42
CA MET A 3 71.09 -79.88 5.89
C MET A 3 70.19 -78.98 6.75
N LYS A 4 69.24 -78.26 6.13
CA LYS A 4 67.98 -77.85 6.77
C LYS A 4 66.78 -78.33 5.94
N ARG A 5 65.90 -79.06 6.63
CA ARG A 5 64.64 -79.64 6.15
C ARG A 5 63.62 -78.54 5.78
N LYS A 6 62.87 -78.79 4.70
CA LYS A 6 61.63 -78.09 4.33
C LYS A 6 60.51 -78.43 5.33
N ASN A 7 59.76 -77.44 5.78
CA ASN A 7 58.42 -77.61 6.37
C ASN A 7 57.40 -76.90 5.47
N TYR A 8 56.58 -77.68 4.78
CA TYR A 8 55.39 -77.23 4.03
C TYR A 8 54.17 -77.42 4.93
N ILE A 9 53.85 -76.43 5.75
CA ILE A 9 52.56 -76.35 6.44
C ILE A 9 52.19 -74.88 6.44
N ASN A 10 51.20 -74.48 5.62
CA ASN A 10 50.30 -73.31 5.78
C ASN A 10 49.58 -72.86 4.49
N HIS A 11 49.67 -73.58 3.38
CA HIS A 11 48.94 -73.16 2.17
C HIS A 11 47.42 -73.42 2.19
N LEU A 12 46.91 -74.26 3.10
CA LEU A 12 45.47 -74.51 3.24
C LEU A 12 44.74 -73.44 4.08
N PHE A 13 45.43 -72.80 5.02
CA PHE A 13 44.82 -71.80 5.91
C PHE A 13 44.58 -70.47 5.17
N ASN A 14 45.52 -70.08 4.30
CA ASN A 14 45.40 -68.86 3.49
C ASN A 14 44.28 -68.93 2.44
N LYS A 15 43.96 -70.12 1.89
CA LYS A 15 42.84 -70.24 0.92
C LYS A 15 41.47 -70.14 1.59
N LYS A 16 41.32 -70.61 2.84
CA LYS A 16 40.07 -70.42 3.60
C LYS A 16 39.90 -68.98 4.09
N LEU A 17 40.99 -68.28 4.42
CA LEU A 17 40.95 -66.87 4.80
C LEU A 17 40.63 -65.95 3.60
N LEU A 18 41.14 -66.28 2.41
CA LEU A 18 40.80 -65.56 1.17
C LEU A 18 39.35 -65.81 0.72
N ALA A 19 38.83 -67.02 0.90
CA ALA A 19 37.43 -67.34 0.61
C ALA A 19 36.45 -66.67 1.58
N ALA A 20 36.81 -66.54 2.86
CA ALA A 20 36.00 -65.82 3.85
C ALA A 20 35.99 -64.30 3.63
N GLY A 21 37.09 -63.72 3.12
CA GLY A 21 37.14 -62.31 2.74
C GLY A 21 36.29 -61.97 1.52
N LEU A 22 36.20 -62.87 0.52
CA LEU A 22 35.42 -62.64 -0.70
C LEU A 22 33.90 -62.77 -0.49
N MET A 23 33.47 -63.54 0.53
CA MET A 23 32.05 -63.70 0.88
C MET A 23 31.47 -62.50 1.65
N LEU A 24 32.32 -61.62 2.19
CA LEU A 24 31.94 -60.40 2.90
C LEU A 24 31.76 -59.17 1.99
N PHE A 25 32.11 -59.27 0.69
CA PHE A 25 31.91 -58.19 -0.28
C PHE A 25 30.61 -58.30 -1.10
N MET A 26 29.86 -59.40 -1.00
CA MET A 26 28.61 -59.61 -1.76
C MET A 26 27.35 -59.17 -1.00
N THR A 27 27.44 -58.77 0.28
CA THR A 27 26.29 -58.31 1.08
C THR A 27 26.20 -56.79 1.24
N SER A 28 27.11 -56.01 0.64
CA SER A 28 27.10 -54.54 0.75
C SER A 28 26.36 -53.81 -0.39
N CYS A 29 25.70 -54.53 -1.29
CA CYS A 29 24.93 -53.93 -2.40
C CYS A 29 23.45 -53.67 -2.09
N ASP A 30 22.96 -53.97 -0.89
CA ASP A 30 21.57 -53.67 -0.49
C ASP A 30 21.43 -52.39 0.36
N LEU A 31 22.53 -51.67 0.61
CA LEU A 31 22.56 -50.37 1.31
C LEU A 31 22.64 -49.17 0.35
N PHE A 32 22.42 -49.41 -0.94
CA PHE A 32 22.13 -48.38 -1.94
C PHE A 32 20.80 -48.72 -2.63
N LYS A 33 19.76 -48.99 -1.84
CA LYS A 33 18.41 -48.68 -2.30
C LYS A 33 18.35 -47.17 -2.45
N MET A 34 18.17 -46.73 -3.70
CA MET A 34 17.77 -45.38 -4.06
C MET A 34 16.83 -44.84 -2.98
N LYS A 35 17.35 -43.87 -2.22
CA LYS A 35 16.50 -42.91 -1.54
C LYS A 35 15.72 -42.26 -2.67
N ASN A 36 14.44 -42.63 -2.78
CA ASN A 36 13.48 -41.88 -3.59
C ASN A 36 13.77 -40.40 -3.32
N GLU A 37 13.83 -39.60 -4.38
CA GLU A 37 13.78 -38.15 -4.28
C GLU A 37 12.74 -37.82 -3.19
N GLU A 38 13.22 -37.39 -2.03
CA GLU A 38 12.36 -36.75 -1.05
C GLU A 38 11.85 -35.54 -1.83
N GLU A 39 10.56 -35.57 -2.17
CA GLU A 39 9.84 -34.43 -2.73
C GLU A 39 10.11 -33.26 -1.80
N ASP A 40 11.07 -32.43 -2.20
CA ASP A 40 11.28 -31.13 -1.57
C ASP A 40 9.94 -30.40 -1.69
N PRO A 41 9.27 -30.05 -0.58
CA PRO A 41 7.99 -29.35 -0.65
C PRO A 41 8.08 -28.05 -1.47
N ASP A 42 9.28 -27.49 -1.62
CA ASP A 42 9.56 -26.32 -2.44
C ASP A 42 9.55 -26.59 -3.97
N ASN A 43 9.59 -27.87 -4.40
CA ASN A 43 9.58 -28.31 -5.80
C ASN A 43 8.28 -29.03 -6.23
N LEU A 44 7.21 -28.97 -5.44
CA LEU A 44 5.95 -29.59 -5.84
C LEU A 44 5.38 -28.91 -7.09
N ILE A 45 5.26 -29.67 -8.18
CA ILE A 45 4.71 -29.19 -9.46
C ILE A 45 3.18 -29.17 -9.37
N ILE A 46 2.59 -28.01 -9.67
CA ILE A 46 1.15 -27.77 -9.61
C ILE A 46 0.50 -27.82 -10.99
N ALA A 47 1.23 -27.41 -12.04
CA ALA A 47 0.76 -27.49 -13.41
C ALA A 47 1.94 -27.54 -14.40
N THR A 48 1.74 -28.21 -15.54
CA THR A 48 2.74 -28.30 -16.63
C THR A 48 2.09 -28.00 -17.97
N VAL A 49 2.72 -27.14 -18.77
CA VAL A 49 2.31 -26.83 -20.16
C VAL A 49 3.54 -26.94 -21.08
N GLY A 50 3.63 -28.03 -21.84
CA GLY A 50 4.82 -28.30 -22.67
C GLY A 50 6.04 -28.58 -21.79
N ASN A 51 7.04 -27.70 -21.85
CA ASN A 51 8.26 -27.78 -21.04
C ASN A 51 8.24 -26.83 -19.83
N ALA A 52 7.21 -26.01 -19.68
CA ALA A 52 7.08 -25.09 -18.56
C ALA A 52 6.35 -25.77 -17.39
N ASN A 53 6.90 -25.64 -16.19
CA ASN A 53 6.31 -26.11 -14.94
C ASN A 53 5.97 -24.92 -14.05
N LEU A 54 4.85 -25.01 -13.33
CA LEU A 54 4.45 -24.11 -12.26
C LEU A 54 4.68 -24.82 -10.93
N TYR A 55 5.43 -24.21 -10.03
CA TYR A 55 5.79 -24.79 -8.74
C TYR A 55 4.95 -24.20 -7.60
N HIS A 56 4.87 -24.91 -6.48
CA HIS A 56 4.18 -24.43 -5.28
C HIS A 56 4.74 -23.11 -4.75
N THR A 57 6.06 -22.94 -4.80
CA THR A 57 6.77 -21.71 -4.40
C THR A 57 6.34 -20.48 -5.22
N ASP A 58 6.04 -20.64 -6.51
CA ASP A 58 5.54 -19.56 -7.37
C ASP A 58 4.18 -19.00 -6.90
N ILE A 59 3.41 -19.82 -6.17
CA ILE A 59 2.10 -19.44 -5.62
C ILE A 59 2.26 -18.83 -4.21
N ASP A 60 3.21 -19.32 -3.42
CA ASP A 60 3.47 -18.81 -2.07
C ASP A 60 3.96 -17.35 -2.06
N HIS A 61 4.76 -16.96 -3.06
CA HIS A 61 5.16 -15.55 -3.24
C HIS A 61 3.97 -14.63 -3.51
N LEU A 62 2.98 -15.11 -4.29
CA LEU A 62 1.77 -14.37 -4.58
C LEU A 62 0.90 -14.16 -3.32
N SER A 63 0.81 -15.18 -2.46
CA SER A 63 0.03 -15.13 -1.22
C SER A 63 0.56 -14.12 -0.20
N LYS A 64 1.86 -13.79 -0.23
CA LYS A 64 2.46 -12.80 0.67
C LYS A 64 2.21 -11.35 0.24
N GLU A 65 1.97 -11.12 -1.05
CA GLU A 65 1.69 -9.81 -1.62
C GLU A 65 0.20 -9.44 -1.63
N MET A 66 -0.70 -10.39 -1.33
CA MET A 66 -2.15 -10.20 -1.35
C MET A 66 -2.78 -10.32 0.04
N SER A 67 -3.84 -9.56 0.28
CA SER A 67 -4.54 -9.51 1.58
C SER A 67 -5.10 -10.87 2.02
N PRO A 68 -5.10 -11.19 3.33
CA PRO A 68 -5.45 -12.51 3.88
C PRO A 68 -6.95 -12.87 3.85
N ASP A 69 -7.84 -11.99 3.38
CA ASP A 69 -9.29 -12.11 3.55
C ASP A 69 -10.05 -12.71 2.34
N LEU A 70 -9.36 -13.15 1.28
CA LEU A 70 -10.00 -13.78 0.12
C LEU A 70 -9.85 -15.29 0.14
N ASP A 71 -10.92 -16.02 -0.20
CA ASP A 71 -10.98 -17.49 -0.28
C ASP A 71 -9.80 -18.01 -1.13
N SER A 72 -8.79 -18.52 -0.42
CA SER A 72 -7.44 -18.74 -0.95
C SER A 72 -7.45 -19.80 -2.05
N ALA A 73 -8.37 -20.76 -2.00
CA ALA A 73 -8.48 -21.84 -2.97
C ALA A 73 -8.98 -21.37 -4.34
N GLU A 74 -10.01 -20.51 -4.39
CA GLU A 74 -10.54 -20.00 -5.66
C GLU A 74 -9.52 -19.08 -6.35
N LEU A 75 -8.84 -18.23 -5.57
CA LEU A 75 -7.85 -17.31 -6.08
C LEU A 75 -6.63 -18.05 -6.64
N VAL A 76 -6.11 -19.05 -5.92
CA VAL A 76 -5.03 -19.92 -6.38
C VAL A 76 -5.42 -20.64 -7.67
N ASN A 77 -6.64 -21.19 -7.74
CA ASN A 77 -7.12 -21.82 -8.96
C ASN A 77 -7.21 -20.83 -10.14
N ARG A 78 -7.70 -19.60 -9.93
CA ARG A 78 -7.72 -18.56 -10.96
C ARG A 78 -6.31 -18.20 -11.45
N TYR A 79 -5.34 -18.13 -10.54
CA TYR A 79 -3.94 -17.89 -10.89
C TYR A 79 -3.37 -19.04 -11.75
N ILE A 80 -3.55 -20.29 -11.34
CA ILE A 80 -3.11 -21.48 -12.09
C ILE A 80 -3.73 -21.46 -13.49
N GLN A 81 -5.05 -21.23 -13.61
CA GLN A 81 -5.72 -21.15 -14.90
C GLN A 81 -5.22 -20.00 -15.78
N SER A 82 -4.92 -18.84 -15.19
CA SER A 82 -4.33 -17.70 -15.90
C SER A 82 -2.93 -18.02 -16.41
N TRP A 83 -2.10 -18.66 -15.59
CA TRP A 83 -0.76 -19.11 -15.96
C TRP A 83 -0.83 -20.14 -17.10
N VAL A 84 -1.69 -21.16 -16.99
CA VAL A 84 -1.87 -22.18 -18.05
C VAL A 84 -2.26 -21.53 -19.37
N LYS A 85 -3.23 -20.61 -19.37
CA LYS A 85 -3.65 -19.87 -20.58
C LYS A 85 -2.48 -19.09 -21.20
N LYS A 86 -1.70 -18.37 -20.38
CA LYS A 86 -0.51 -17.64 -20.85
C LYS A 86 0.50 -18.58 -21.50
N GLN A 87 0.80 -19.72 -20.86
CA GLN A 87 1.75 -20.70 -21.41
C GLN A 87 1.28 -21.32 -22.72
N LEU A 88 -0.03 -21.62 -22.85
CA LEU A 88 -0.59 -22.11 -24.10
C LEU A 88 -0.47 -21.09 -25.24
N VAL A 89 -0.73 -19.80 -24.95
CA VAL A 89 -0.53 -18.72 -25.93
C VAL A 89 0.94 -18.58 -26.32
N ILE A 90 1.87 -18.64 -25.36
CA ILE A 90 3.31 -18.58 -25.63
C ILE A 90 3.72 -19.76 -26.52
N LYS A 91 3.26 -20.98 -26.20
CA LYS A 91 3.53 -22.18 -26.99
C LYS A 91 3.05 -22.02 -28.43
N GLU A 92 1.82 -21.55 -28.63
CA GLU A 92 1.24 -21.32 -29.95
C GLU A 92 2.00 -20.23 -30.72
N ALA A 93 2.36 -19.13 -30.06
CA ALA A 93 3.13 -18.04 -30.64
C ALA A 93 4.52 -18.52 -31.11
N SER A 94 5.21 -19.31 -30.30
CA SER A 94 6.52 -19.87 -30.65
C SER A 94 6.48 -20.86 -31.82
N GLN A 95 5.33 -21.49 -32.07
CA GLN A 95 5.13 -22.41 -33.20
C GLN A 95 4.79 -21.69 -34.51
N ASN A 96 4.09 -20.55 -34.42
CA ASN A 96 3.53 -19.86 -35.58
C ASN A 96 4.26 -18.56 -35.97
N LEU A 97 5.10 -18.01 -35.09
CA LEU A 97 5.79 -16.74 -35.30
C LEU A 97 7.29 -16.90 -35.09
N THR A 98 8.08 -16.22 -35.92
CA THR A 98 9.51 -16.01 -35.63
C THR A 98 9.62 -14.90 -34.59
N ILE A 99 9.90 -15.29 -33.36
CA ILE A 99 10.09 -14.35 -32.25
C ILE A 99 11.47 -13.71 -32.38
N ASN A 100 11.52 -12.37 -32.41
CA ASN A 100 12.78 -11.63 -32.32
C ASN A 100 13.27 -11.61 -30.86
N GLU A 101 13.95 -12.68 -30.46
CA GLU A 101 14.48 -12.83 -29.10
C GLU A 101 15.41 -11.68 -28.70
N ALA A 102 16.19 -11.15 -29.64
CA ALA A 102 17.08 -10.02 -29.37
C ALA A 102 16.30 -8.76 -28.96
N GLU A 103 15.17 -8.49 -29.59
CA GLU A 103 14.32 -7.35 -29.22
C GLU A 103 13.63 -7.55 -27.87
N ILE A 104 13.17 -8.76 -27.57
CA ILE A 104 12.60 -9.10 -26.25
C ILE A 104 13.65 -8.94 -25.16
N ASN A 105 14.85 -9.49 -25.37
CA ASN A 105 15.95 -9.38 -24.41
C ASN A 105 16.36 -7.91 -24.20
N ARG A 106 16.38 -7.09 -25.26
CA ARG A 106 16.61 -5.64 -25.13
C ARG A 106 15.55 -4.98 -24.25
N LYS A 107 14.26 -5.26 -24.49
CA LYS A 107 13.15 -4.71 -23.69
C LYS A 107 13.22 -5.16 -22.22
N LEU A 108 13.57 -6.42 -21.95
CA LEU A 108 13.76 -6.93 -20.59
C LEU A 108 14.93 -6.23 -19.90
N LEU A 109 16.02 -5.98 -20.62
CA LEU A 109 17.19 -5.29 -20.10
C LEU A 109 16.89 -3.82 -19.79
N ASP A 110 16.20 -3.12 -20.71
CA ASP A 110 15.75 -1.73 -20.51
C ASP A 110 14.85 -1.62 -19.27
N TYR A 111 13.90 -2.55 -19.11
CA TYR A 111 13.04 -2.62 -17.93
C TYR A 111 13.83 -2.88 -16.64
N ARG A 112 14.78 -3.82 -16.68
CA ARG A 112 15.67 -4.11 -15.54
C ARG A 112 16.45 -2.87 -15.12
N TYR A 113 17.02 -2.12 -16.07
CA TYR A 113 17.77 -0.90 -15.76
C TYR A 113 16.89 0.21 -15.19
N ALA A 114 15.69 0.41 -15.76
CA ALA A 114 14.73 1.36 -15.23
C ALA A 114 14.33 1.02 -13.79
N LEU A 115 14.12 -0.26 -13.48
CA LEU A 115 13.76 -0.71 -12.13
C LEU A 115 14.90 -0.48 -11.13
N ILE A 116 16.14 -0.81 -11.50
CA ILE A 116 17.31 -0.58 -10.64
C ILE A 116 17.46 0.92 -10.34
N ALA A 117 17.36 1.77 -11.37
CA ALA A 117 17.45 3.23 -11.20
C ALA A 117 16.34 3.77 -10.29
N TYR A 118 15.10 3.31 -10.49
CA TYR A 118 13.95 3.69 -9.69
C TYR A 118 14.11 3.30 -8.21
N GLU A 119 14.48 2.06 -7.92
CA GLU A 119 14.62 1.61 -6.53
C GLU A 119 15.77 2.34 -5.82
N TYR A 120 16.87 2.62 -6.52
CA TYR A 120 17.96 3.43 -5.97
C TYR A 120 17.52 4.87 -5.67
N GLU A 121 16.87 5.55 -6.64
CA GLU A 121 16.35 6.91 -6.47
C GLU A 121 15.34 6.97 -5.31
N LYS A 122 14.40 6.04 -5.26
CA LYS A 122 13.38 5.96 -4.22
C LYS A 122 14.00 5.82 -2.83
N ASN A 123 14.95 4.90 -2.66
CA ASN A 123 15.59 4.68 -1.36
C ASN A 123 16.39 5.91 -0.92
N TYR A 124 17.18 6.49 -1.83
CA TYR A 124 17.94 7.70 -1.55
C TYR A 124 17.03 8.86 -1.12
N VAL A 125 15.93 9.05 -1.84
CA VAL A 125 14.98 10.11 -1.52
C VAL A 125 14.31 9.88 -0.17
N GLU A 126 13.91 8.65 0.18
CA GLU A 126 13.30 8.37 1.49
C GLU A 126 14.29 8.58 2.66
N GLU A 127 15.57 8.29 2.46
CA GLU A 127 16.62 8.52 3.48
C GLU A 127 16.87 10.02 3.73
N GLU A 128 16.89 10.83 2.66
CA GLU A 128 17.20 12.27 2.73
C GLU A 128 15.97 13.16 2.99
N LEU A 129 14.75 12.63 2.79
CA LEU A 129 13.52 13.43 2.84
C LEU A 129 13.15 13.81 4.27
N ASN A 130 13.29 15.10 4.58
CA ASN A 130 12.65 15.69 5.75
C ASN A 130 11.12 15.83 5.52
N LYS A 131 10.33 15.10 6.30
CA LYS A 131 8.85 15.13 6.27
C LYS A 131 8.23 16.14 7.23
N GLU A 132 9.01 16.75 8.12
CA GLU A 132 8.52 17.78 9.04
C GLU A 132 8.29 19.09 8.29
N VAL A 133 7.07 19.62 8.40
CA VAL A 133 6.70 20.90 7.79
C VAL A 133 6.39 21.89 8.89
N THR A 134 7.11 23.00 8.91
CA THR A 134 6.92 24.04 9.91
C THR A 134 5.73 24.94 9.58
N GLN A 135 5.14 25.56 10.60
CA GLN A 135 4.01 26.47 10.41
C GLN A 135 4.38 27.67 9.51
N ALA A 136 5.61 28.17 9.60
CA ALA A 136 6.12 29.26 8.77
C ALA A 136 6.14 28.89 7.27
N GLU A 137 6.57 27.67 6.94
CA GLU A 137 6.58 27.18 5.56
C GLU A 137 5.17 27.06 4.97
N ILE A 138 4.20 26.64 5.79
CA ILE A 138 2.79 26.54 5.38
C ILE A 138 2.24 27.95 5.10
N GLU A 139 2.52 28.91 5.97
CA GLU A 139 2.10 30.30 5.82
C GLU A 139 2.71 30.96 4.57
N GLU A 140 4.02 30.80 4.38
CA GLU A 140 4.72 31.32 3.21
C GLU A 140 4.18 30.71 1.92
N TYR A 141 4.01 29.39 1.88
CA TYR A 141 3.45 28.71 0.72
C TYR A 141 2.04 29.22 0.41
N TYR A 142 1.19 29.31 1.43
CA TYR A 142 -0.18 29.77 1.29
C TYR A 142 -0.24 31.21 0.76
N GLN A 143 0.53 32.14 1.33
CA GLN A 143 0.54 33.54 0.88
C GLN A 143 0.92 33.67 -0.59
N ASN A 144 1.89 32.86 -1.04
CA ASN A 144 2.37 32.88 -2.42
C ASN A 144 1.43 32.17 -3.42
N ASN A 145 0.56 31.27 -2.95
CA ASN A 145 -0.22 30.37 -3.81
C ASN A 145 -1.73 30.33 -3.49
N ASN A 146 -2.26 31.18 -2.61
CA ASN A 146 -3.63 31.13 -2.10
C ASN A 146 -4.71 31.06 -3.21
N LYS A 147 -4.48 31.74 -4.35
CA LYS A 147 -5.37 31.74 -5.51
C LYS A 147 -5.55 30.34 -6.14
N ASN A 148 -4.58 29.45 -5.95
CA ASN A 148 -4.63 28.09 -6.49
C ASN A 148 -5.52 27.17 -5.64
N PHE A 149 -5.93 27.60 -4.46
CA PHE A 149 -6.76 26.83 -3.53
C PHE A 149 -8.23 27.22 -3.59
N ALA A 150 -8.70 27.89 -4.65
CA ALA A 150 -10.09 28.29 -4.78
C ALA A 150 -11.04 27.10 -4.52
N LEU A 151 -12.01 27.32 -3.64
CA LEU A 151 -12.93 26.29 -3.17
C LEU A 151 -13.79 25.75 -4.30
N LYS A 152 -13.91 24.43 -4.39
CA LYS A 152 -14.85 23.76 -5.31
C LYS A 152 -16.25 23.64 -4.71
N GLU A 153 -16.32 23.63 -3.38
CA GLU A 153 -17.51 23.36 -2.60
C GLU A 153 -17.63 24.37 -1.45
N ILE A 154 -18.81 24.43 -0.83
CA ILE A 154 -19.04 25.29 0.33
C ILE A 154 -18.38 24.65 1.55
N ILE A 155 -17.63 25.45 2.31
CA ILE A 155 -17.11 25.04 3.61
C ILE A 155 -17.74 25.86 4.73
N VAL A 156 -17.90 25.25 5.89
CA VAL A 156 -18.50 25.87 7.06
C VAL A 156 -17.69 25.57 8.31
N ARG A 157 -17.76 26.50 9.27
CA ARG A 157 -17.60 26.20 10.69
C ARG A 157 -18.99 26.16 11.28
N THR A 158 -19.36 25.03 11.86
CA THR A 158 -20.72 24.80 12.33
C THR A 158 -20.72 23.96 13.59
N ASN A 159 -21.71 24.17 14.44
CA ASN A 159 -22.06 23.23 15.49
C ASN A 159 -23.30 22.46 15.04
N PHE A 160 -23.20 21.13 15.03
CA PHE A 160 -24.24 20.23 14.56
C PHE A 160 -24.70 19.30 15.69
N VAL A 161 -26.01 19.09 15.78
CA VAL A 161 -26.63 18.15 16.72
C VAL A 161 -27.76 17.40 16.05
N LYS A 162 -27.74 16.07 16.16
CA LYS A 162 -28.83 15.16 15.86
C LYS A 162 -29.40 14.60 17.17
N LEU A 163 -30.71 14.71 17.37
CA LEU A 163 -31.42 14.17 18.53
C LEU A 163 -32.73 13.51 18.10
N GLU A 164 -33.28 12.66 18.96
CA GLU A 164 -34.65 12.16 18.82
C GLU A 164 -35.65 13.33 18.85
N LYS A 165 -36.64 13.29 17.97
CA LYS A 165 -37.57 14.40 17.73
C LYS A 165 -38.42 14.75 18.94
N ASP A 166 -38.80 13.75 19.74
CA ASP A 166 -39.71 13.87 20.89
C ASP A 166 -38.97 14.11 22.22
N LEU A 167 -37.68 14.43 22.18
CA LEU A 167 -36.88 14.65 23.38
C LEU A 167 -37.36 15.91 24.16
N PRO A 168 -37.74 15.80 25.45
CA PRO A 168 -38.28 16.93 26.22
C PRO A 168 -37.33 18.14 26.33
N GLN A 169 -36.03 17.89 26.28
CA GLN A 169 -34.98 18.89 26.48
C GLN A 169 -34.66 19.71 25.21
N ARG A 170 -35.41 19.52 24.11
CA ARG A 170 -35.23 20.26 22.85
C ARG A 170 -35.19 21.78 23.03
N ARG A 171 -36.07 22.35 23.85
CA ARG A 171 -36.07 23.80 24.13
C ARG A 171 -34.80 24.28 24.85
N GLN A 172 -34.17 23.41 25.65
CA GLN A 172 -32.90 23.73 26.28
C GLN A 172 -31.80 23.82 25.21
N LEU A 173 -31.75 22.86 24.28
CA LEU A 173 -30.80 22.88 23.17
C LEU A 173 -30.90 24.15 22.32
N GLU A 174 -32.12 24.53 21.90
CA GLU A 174 -32.32 25.74 21.10
C GLU A 174 -31.83 27.01 21.83
N ARG A 175 -31.99 27.07 23.16
CA ARG A 175 -31.46 28.17 23.98
C ARG A 175 -29.93 28.14 24.06
N LEU A 176 -29.34 26.96 24.17
CA LEU A 176 -27.88 26.79 24.22
C LEU A 176 -27.23 27.14 22.88
N LEU A 177 -27.82 26.70 21.77
CA LEU A 177 -27.35 27.01 20.41
C LEU A 177 -27.47 28.51 20.10
N ASN A 178 -28.51 29.20 20.56
CA ASN A 178 -28.66 30.64 20.33
C ASN A 178 -27.78 31.51 21.23
N SER A 179 -27.10 30.94 22.23
CA SER A 179 -26.19 31.70 23.09
C SER A 179 -24.77 31.74 22.52
N ASP A 180 -24.11 32.89 22.66
CA ASP A 180 -22.70 33.09 22.35
C ASP A 180 -21.84 33.21 23.62
N GLU A 181 -22.40 32.95 24.80
CA GLU A 181 -21.67 32.97 26.06
C GLU A 181 -20.75 31.74 26.20
N GLU A 182 -19.51 31.94 26.64
CA GLU A 182 -18.53 30.85 26.77
C GLU A 182 -18.96 29.78 27.78
N SER A 183 -19.62 30.19 28.88
CA SER A 183 -20.20 29.27 29.86
C SER A 183 -21.27 28.36 29.25
N LYS A 184 -22.01 28.86 28.25
CA LYS A 184 -23.07 28.12 27.55
C LYS A 184 -22.53 27.19 26.48
N LYS A 185 -21.32 27.43 25.96
CA LYS A 185 -20.65 26.49 25.05
C LYS A 185 -20.28 25.19 25.74
N GLN A 186 -19.75 25.26 26.96
CA GLN A 186 -19.46 24.04 27.73
C GLN A 186 -20.75 23.28 28.06
N GLU A 187 -21.81 23.99 28.47
CA GLU A 187 -23.13 23.39 28.72
C GLU A 187 -23.72 22.73 27.45
N LEU A 188 -23.52 23.34 26.27
CA LEU A 188 -23.93 22.77 24.98
C LEU A 188 -23.15 21.48 24.65
N LYS A 189 -21.84 21.45 24.90
CA LYS A 189 -21.02 20.25 24.71
C LYS A 189 -21.48 19.12 25.64
N ASP A 190 -21.66 19.42 26.92
CA ASP A 190 -22.14 18.45 27.90
C ASP A 190 -23.55 17.93 27.56
N PHE A 191 -24.41 18.81 27.04
CA PHE A 191 -25.73 18.45 26.54
C PHE A 191 -25.64 17.49 25.35
N ALA A 192 -24.82 17.82 24.34
CA ALA A 192 -24.66 17.01 23.14
C ALA A 192 -24.11 15.61 23.47
N ILE A 193 -23.10 15.53 24.34
CA ILE A 193 -22.53 14.25 24.80
C ILE A 193 -23.59 13.37 25.47
N ARG A 194 -24.54 13.98 26.20
CA ARG A 194 -25.55 13.23 26.96
C ARG A 194 -26.74 12.78 26.12
N TYR A 195 -27.20 13.61 25.19
CA TYR A 195 -28.50 13.44 24.54
C TYR A 195 -28.45 13.31 23.02
N ALA A 196 -27.36 13.68 22.36
CA ALA A 196 -27.28 13.65 20.91
C ALA A 196 -26.96 12.23 20.42
N ASN A 197 -27.69 11.78 19.39
CA ASN A 197 -27.35 10.55 18.67
C ASN A 197 -26.10 10.75 17.78
N ASN A 198 -25.88 11.98 17.31
CA ASN A 198 -24.67 12.40 16.60
C ASN A 198 -24.48 13.91 16.81
N TYR A 199 -23.23 14.37 16.88
CA TYR A 199 -22.93 15.79 17.03
C TYR A 199 -21.55 16.15 16.47
N PHE A 200 -21.36 17.41 16.12
CA PHE A 200 -20.07 18.00 15.77
C PHE A 200 -19.98 19.37 16.45
N MET A 201 -18.97 19.56 17.31
CA MET A 201 -18.84 20.70 18.23
C MET A 201 -17.43 21.28 18.23
N GLU A 202 -16.88 21.50 17.04
CA GLU A 202 -15.52 22.01 16.83
C GLU A 202 -15.55 23.42 16.20
N ASP A 203 -15.56 24.44 17.06
CA ASP A 203 -15.65 25.86 16.66
C ASP A 203 -14.46 26.33 15.77
N SER A 204 -13.34 25.62 15.80
CA SER A 204 -12.11 25.96 15.08
C SER A 204 -11.89 25.15 13.79
N THR A 205 -12.76 24.18 13.49
CA THR A 205 -12.54 23.25 12.39
C THR A 205 -13.45 23.57 11.22
N TRP A 206 -12.86 23.77 10.04
CA TRP A 206 -13.58 23.92 8.78
C TRP A 206 -13.88 22.56 8.17
N ILE A 207 -15.12 22.38 7.71
CA ILE A 207 -15.57 21.14 7.06
C ILE A 207 -16.37 21.46 5.79
N ASN A 208 -16.42 20.53 4.84
CA ASN A 208 -17.32 20.69 3.70
C ASN A 208 -18.77 20.64 4.18
N PHE A 209 -19.61 21.51 3.63
CA PHE A 209 -21.01 21.56 3.98
C PHE A 209 -21.75 20.29 3.56
N GLU A 210 -21.36 19.67 2.44
CA GLU A 210 -21.96 18.42 1.98
C GLU A 210 -21.70 17.26 2.96
N ASP A 211 -20.50 17.20 3.55
CA ASP A 211 -20.12 16.16 4.50
C ASP A 211 -20.97 16.22 5.79
N ILE A 212 -21.29 17.42 6.28
CA ILE A 212 -22.06 17.56 7.53
C ILE A 212 -23.56 17.32 7.34
N ILE A 213 -24.09 17.63 6.16
CA ILE A 213 -25.51 17.43 5.87
C ILE A 213 -25.80 16.02 5.35
N LEU A 214 -24.77 15.22 5.05
CA LEU A 214 -24.91 13.87 4.54
C LEU A 214 -25.84 13.04 5.46
N ASN A 215 -26.79 12.32 4.86
CA ASN A 215 -27.82 11.55 5.58
C ASN A 215 -28.79 12.39 6.42
N THR A 216 -28.97 13.67 6.08
CA THR A 216 -29.99 14.53 6.70
C THR A 216 -30.99 15.01 5.65
N PRO A 217 -32.21 15.43 6.04
CA PRO A 217 -33.19 16.00 5.12
C PRO A 217 -32.67 17.22 4.34
N LEU A 218 -31.62 17.89 4.84
CA LEU A 218 -31.03 19.07 4.21
C LEU A 218 -30.34 18.78 2.87
N THR A 219 -29.99 17.51 2.61
CA THR A 219 -29.48 17.06 1.30
C THR A 219 -30.47 17.30 0.16
N GLN A 220 -31.77 17.31 0.43
CA GLN A 220 -32.82 17.53 -0.57
C GLN A 220 -33.03 19.01 -0.91
N ASN A 221 -32.35 19.93 -0.21
CA ASN A 221 -32.47 21.36 -0.48
C ASN A 221 -31.66 21.74 -1.73
N ASN A 222 -32.31 22.36 -2.70
CA ASN A 222 -31.69 22.73 -3.98
C ASN A 222 -30.85 24.04 -3.91
N ASN A 223 -30.88 24.79 -2.79
CA ASN A 223 -30.21 26.08 -2.67
C ASN A 223 -29.56 26.27 -1.30
N HIS A 224 -28.48 25.54 -1.06
CA HIS A 224 -27.67 25.66 0.16
C HIS A 224 -27.03 27.04 0.35
N VAL A 225 -26.65 27.72 -0.74
CA VAL A 225 -26.05 29.06 -0.68
C VAL A 225 -27.00 30.07 -0.03
N GLN A 226 -28.26 30.09 -0.46
CA GLN A 226 -29.26 31.00 0.10
C GLN A 226 -29.59 30.66 1.55
N LEU A 227 -29.68 29.36 1.87
CA LEU A 227 -29.96 28.88 3.22
C LEU A 227 -28.90 29.37 4.22
N ILE A 228 -27.62 29.13 3.94
CA ILE A 228 -26.50 29.49 4.81
C ILE A 228 -26.34 31.01 4.94
N ARG A 229 -26.70 31.77 3.89
CA ARG A 229 -26.66 33.24 3.92
C ARG A 229 -27.73 33.86 4.82
N ASN A 230 -28.90 33.23 4.91
CA ASN A 230 -30.07 33.79 5.56
C ASN A 230 -30.24 33.30 7.00
N GLU A 231 -29.83 32.07 7.29
CA GLU A 231 -30.08 31.42 8.57
C GLU A 231 -28.77 31.05 9.28
N LYS A 232 -28.59 31.60 10.48
CA LYS A 232 -27.47 31.21 11.37
C LYS A 232 -27.74 29.89 12.09
N LEU A 233 -29.01 29.56 12.32
CA LEU A 233 -29.43 28.32 12.94
C LEU A 233 -30.46 27.67 12.02
N ILE A 234 -30.04 26.61 11.34
CA ILE A 234 -30.88 25.82 10.45
C ILE A 234 -31.42 24.64 11.26
N HIS A 235 -32.72 24.41 11.17
CA HIS A 235 -33.39 23.30 11.83
C HIS A 235 -34.23 22.51 10.81
N VAL A 236 -34.01 21.19 10.75
CA VAL A 236 -34.80 20.27 9.94
C VAL A 236 -35.15 19.02 10.74
N ASP A 237 -36.33 18.45 10.50
CA ASP A 237 -36.81 17.22 11.13
C ASP A 237 -37.01 16.14 10.06
N ASP A 238 -36.77 14.88 10.43
CA ASP A 238 -37.30 13.71 9.72
C ASP A 238 -38.42 13.06 10.55
N GLU A 239 -38.71 11.78 10.29
CA GLU A 239 -39.73 11.02 11.02
C GLU A 239 -39.32 10.73 12.48
N THR A 240 -38.02 10.52 12.74
CA THR A 240 -37.48 10.05 14.03
C THR A 240 -36.60 11.08 14.74
N TYR A 241 -35.90 11.91 13.98
CA TYR A 241 -34.83 12.78 14.46
C TYR A 241 -35.04 14.25 14.09
N ALA A 242 -34.50 15.12 14.92
CA ALA A 242 -34.33 16.55 14.68
C ALA A 242 -32.85 16.87 14.51
N TYR A 243 -32.53 17.72 13.54
CA TYR A 243 -31.19 18.11 13.15
C TYR A 243 -31.04 19.62 13.25
N TYR A 244 -30.00 20.06 13.97
CA TYR A 244 -29.69 21.47 14.18
C TYR A 244 -28.30 21.76 13.64
N PHE A 245 -28.18 22.84 12.87
CA PHE A 245 -26.91 23.33 12.35
C PHE A 245 -26.78 24.81 12.71
N LYS A 246 -25.92 25.13 13.68
CA LYS A 246 -25.53 26.51 13.99
C LYS A 246 -24.32 26.87 13.14
N ILE A 247 -24.53 27.59 12.05
CA ILE A 247 -23.47 28.12 11.20
C ILE A 247 -22.76 29.26 11.95
N LEU A 248 -21.48 29.04 12.26
CA LEU A 248 -20.59 30.05 12.86
C LEU A 248 -20.00 30.94 11.78
N GLU A 249 -19.39 30.29 10.76
CA GLU A 249 -18.83 30.95 9.58
C GLU A 249 -18.95 30.05 8.35
N TYR A 250 -18.88 30.66 7.16
CA TYR A 250 -18.89 29.93 5.90
C TYR A 250 -17.97 30.58 4.86
N ARG A 251 -17.56 29.78 3.87
CA ARG A 251 -16.98 30.25 2.60
C ARG A 251 -17.66 29.50 1.46
N LEU A 252 -17.97 30.23 0.41
CA LEU A 252 -18.64 29.70 -0.77
C LEU A 252 -17.63 29.15 -1.78
N GLN A 253 -18.15 28.46 -2.78
CA GLN A 253 -17.39 28.08 -3.96
C GLN A 253 -16.68 29.31 -4.58
N ASP A 254 -15.51 29.04 -5.19
CA ASP A 254 -14.58 29.97 -5.81
C ASP A 254 -13.92 30.98 -4.86
N GLN A 255 -14.28 30.96 -3.57
CA GLN A 255 -13.59 31.76 -2.57
C GLN A 255 -12.29 31.09 -2.12
N VAL A 256 -11.36 31.92 -1.65
CA VAL A 256 -10.11 31.44 -1.07
C VAL A 256 -10.42 30.85 0.31
N PRO A 257 -10.08 29.56 0.57
CA PRO A 257 -10.29 28.93 1.86
C PRO A 257 -9.32 29.49 2.89
N PRO A 258 -9.64 29.45 4.18
CA PRO A 258 -8.71 29.79 5.24
C PRO A 258 -7.56 28.79 5.30
N LEU A 259 -6.41 29.24 5.81
CA LEU A 259 -5.19 28.43 5.93
C LEU A 259 -5.44 27.10 6.66
N GLU A 260 -6.23 27.14 7.73
CA GLU A 260 -6.56 25.98 8.56
C GLU A 260 -7.22 24.84 7.75
N PHE A 261 -8.02 25.18 6.75
CA PHE A 261 -8.72 24.20 5.91
C PHE A 261 -7.77 23.49 4.93
N VAL A 262 -6.79 24.21 4.38
CA VAL A 262 -5.85 23.69 3.38
C VAL A 262 -4.49 23.31 3.97
N LYS A 263 -4.32 23.40 5.29
CA LYS A 263 -3.03 23.19 5.96
C LYS A 263 -2.42 21.81 5.66
N ASP A 264 -3.24 20.77 5.71
CA ASP A 264 -2.80 19.40 5.46
C ASP A 264 -2.46 19.16 3.99
N GLU A 265 -3.21 19.78 3.08
CA GLU A 265 -2.93 19.75 1.65
C GLU A 265 -1.61 20.45 1.33
N ILE A 266 -1.40 21.65 1.87
CA ILE A 266 -0.15 22.40 1.72
C ILE A 266 1.04 21.61 2.25
N SER A 267 0.89 20.99 3.42
CA SER A 267 1.95 20.16 4.02
C SER A 267 2.35 19.02 3.09
N LYS A 268 1.38 18.31 2.50
CA LYS A 268 1.64 17.26 1.50
C LYS A 268 2.34 17.80 0.26
N ILE A 269 1.91 18.97 -0.23
CA ILE A 269 2.54 19.61 -1.40
C ILE A 269 4.00 19.96 -1.12
N ILE A 270 4.31 20.53 0.05
CA ILE A 270 5.67 20.89 0.45
C ILE A 270 6.55 19.64 0.50
N VAL A 271 6.09 18.57 1.15
CA VAL A 271 6.83 17.30 1.22
C VAL A 271 7.07 16.71 -0.18
N ASN A 272 6.07 16.76 -1.06
CA ASN A 272 6.20 16.28 -2.45
C ASN A 272 7.16 17.14 -3.27
N LYS A 273 7.20 18.45 -3.07
CA LYS A 273 8.19 19.34 -3.70
C LYS A 273 9.61 18.97 -3.27
N ARG A 274 9.86 18.81 -1.97
CA ARG A 274 11.16 18.38 -1.44
C ARG A 274 11.59 17.03 -2.04
N ARG A 275 10.66 16.07 -2.11
CA ARG A 275 10.90 14.76 -2.74
C ARG A 275 11.40 14.90 -4.18
N ALA A 276 10.72 15.71 -4.98
CA ALA A 276 11.11 15.96 -6.37
C ALA A 276 12.47 16.68 -6.47
N GLU A 277 12.71 17.67 -5.61
CA GLU A 277 13.98 18.40 -5.57
C GLU A 277 15.18 17.51 -5.21
N ILE A 278 15.01 16.59 -4.25
CA ILE A 278 16.04 15.61 -3.87
C ILE A 278 16.34 14.67 -5.04
N ALA A 279 15.30 14.13 -5.70
CA ALA A 279 15.46 13.25 -6.85
C ALA A 279 16.22 13.91 -8.01
N GLU A 280 15.85 15.15 -8.35
CA GLU A 280 16.52 15.91 -9.41
C GLU A 280 17.95 16.29 -9.02
N LYS A 281 18.18 16.59 -7.73
CA LYS A 281 19.53 16.84 -7.23
C LYS A 281 20.41 15.59 -7.33
N LEU A 282 19.90 14.42 -6.93
CA LEU A 282 20.63 13.15 -7.04
C LEU A 282 21.10 12.90 -8.48
N LYS A 283 20.19 12.99 -9.46
CA LYS A 283 20.51 12.78 -10.88
C LYS A 283 21.58 13.75 -11.37
N ARG A 284 21.43 15.04 -11.03
CA ARG A 284 22.37 16.09 -11.39
C ARG A 284 23.75 15.86 -10.76
N ASP A 285 23.80 15.44 -9.50
CA ASP A 285 25.05 15.20 -8.77
C ASP A 285 25.78 13.98 -9.33
N ILE A 286 25.06 12.88 -9.63
CA ILE A 286 25.63 11.70 -10.31
C ILE A 286 26.24 12.10 -11.66
N TYR A 287 25.49 12.83 -12.49
CA TYR A 287 25.97 13.27 -13.80
C TYR A 287 27.22 14.16 -13.69
N ASN A 288 27.19 15.16 -12.80
CA ASN A 288 28.29 16.08 -12.60
C ASN A 288 29.55 15.40 -12.05
N ASN A 289 29.38 14.40 -11.17
CA ASN A 289 30.50 13.62 -10.65
C ASN A 289 31.13 12.76 -11.75
N ALA A 290 30.29 12.07 -12.54
CA ALA A 290 30.75 11.29 -13.69
C ALA A 290 31.50 12.16 -14.71
N LEU A 291 31.02 13.39 -14.95
CA LEU A 291 31.68 14.36 -15.83
C LEU A 291 33.05 14.79 -15.27
N LYS A 292 33.13 15.14 -13.98
CA LYS A 292 34.39 15.56 -13.33
C LYS A 292 35.46 14.46 -13.33
N ASN A 293 35.02 13.21 -13.21
CA ASN A 293 35.90 12.04 -13.16
C ASN A 293 36.20 11.44 -14.56
N ASN A 294 35.67 12.04 -15.64
CA ASN A 294 35.76 11.52 -17.01
C ASN A 294 35.26 10.06 -17.14
N GLU A 295 34.17 9.71 -16.44
CA GLU A 295 33.62 8.35 -16.39
C GLU A 295 32.82 7.98 -17.65
N PHE A 296 32.51 8.95 -18.51
CA PHE A 296 31.86 8.70 -19.79
C PHE A 296 32.43 9.56 -20.90
N THR A 297 32.26 9.10 -22.15
CA THR A 297 32.60 9.82 -23.36
C THR A 297 31.48 9.62 -24.36
N ILE A 298 31.03 10.73 -24.95
CA ILE A 298 30.01 10.71 -26.00
C ILE A 298 30.76 10.74 -27.33
N TYR A 299 30.53 9.73 -28.17
CA TYR A 299 31.05 9.69 -29.53
C TYR A 299 29.95 10.22 -30.48
N GLU A 300 30.32 11.13 -31.38
CA GLU A 300 29.48 11.56 -32.51
C GLU A 300 29.61 10.62 -33.71
#